data_AF-K7FPI7-F1
#
_entry.id   AF-K7FPI7-F1
#
_cell.length_a   1.000
_cell.length_b   1.000
_cell.length_c   1.000
_cell.angle_alpha   90.00
_cell.angle_beta   90.00
_cell.angle_gamma   90.00
#
_symmetry.space_group_name_H-M   'P 1'
#
loop_
_entity.id
_entity.type
_entity.pdbx_description
1 polymer ?
#
loop_
_entity_poly.entity_id
_entity_poly.type
_entity_poly.pdbx_seq_one_letter_code
_entity_poly.pdbx_strand_id
1 'polypeptide(L)'
;LSPEAVAVDPAPFCHCVIPRFIRSPGFLDGLHQELASLDFREKSNDLYKFKQSDDLRKRKEPYISALRKVLFEEFREWVSAVIQVELEPTIDLSCAKYEYTDTLLCHDDELEGRRIAFILYLVPPWEKSDGGTLDLYSTDGHFQPQEVVKSLVPSWNSLAFFEVSPVSFHQVSEVLTEGKCRLSISGWFHGPSVARPPRYIESLLPRSPHIPFDHEILYEWINPVYLDMDSQAQIQEEFEERSEILLKNFLKGEKLQLVCEALQKEDIRWSSQGPPNKRYYHKAEEGSLPDILRKCLEFLRSEALFLLLSNFTGLKLHFLASSEDETEEGKATNSAGHKPKQGETSQEANGGVDQVDQPATGPQIEGARKNSSSVPLCMGELRHWTNGHYTLVHDTQMTEFALDLLFFCGCEDWDAEYGGFTSYIAKGEDEELLTVIPENNCLALVYRDTETLKFVKYINHRSLEHVKNHQSRAGFWDFSFVYYE
;
A
#
# COMPACT_ATOMS: atom_id res chain seq x y z
N LEU A 1 -32.45 -31.17 -18.96
CA LEU A 1 -31.32 -31.25 -18.02
C LEU A 1 -31.83 -30.74 -16.68
N SER A 2 -31.84 -31.57 -15.64
CA SER A 2 -32.14 -31.09 -14.29
C SER A 2 -31.11 -29.99 -13.95
N PRO A 3 -31.52 -28.81 -13.46
CA PRO A 3 -30.55 -27.81 -13.02
C PRO A 3 -29.68 -28.46 -11.94
N GLU A 4 -28.36 -28.50 -12.16
CA GLU A 4 -27.41 -29.09 -11.22
C GLU A 4 -27.61 -28.48 -9.83
N ALA A 5 -27.80 -29.35 -8.83
CA ALA A 5 -28.10 -28.92 -7.47
C ALA A 5 -26.85 -28.36 -6.77
N VAL A 6 -25.66 -28.73 -7.23
CA VAL A 6 -24.34 -28.35 -6.71
C VAL A 6 -23.36 -28.40 -7.88
N ALA A 7 -22.53 -27.36 -8.04
CA ALA A 7 -21.43 -27.35 -9.00
C ALA A 7 -20.10 -27.29 -8.22
N VAL A 8 -19.20 -28.25 -8.48
CA VAL A 8 -17.85 -28.30 -7.89
C VAL A 8 -16.84 -28.19 -9.01
N ASP A 9 -15.85 -27.31 -8.85
CA ASP A 9 -14.77 -27.15 -9.82
C ASP A 9 -13.42 -27.15 -9.09
N PRO A 10 -12.47 -28.02 -9.48
CA PRO A 10 -11.16 -28.09 -8.87
C PRO A 10 -10.21 -26.95 -9.26
N ALA A 11 -10.51 -26.15 -10.29
CA ALA A 11 -9.62 -25.13 -10.83
C ALA A 11 -10.21 -23.70 -10.69
N PRO A 12 -9.41 -22.67 -10.35
CA PRO A 12 -7.96 -22.71 -10.07
C PRO A 12 -7.59 -23.38 -8.74
N PHE A 13 -8.57 -23.48 -7.85
CA PHE A 13 -8.55 -24.28 -6.63
C PHE A 13 -9.97 -24.82 -6.39
N CYS A 14 -10.09 -25.80 -5.50
CA CYS A 14 -11.37 -26.44 -5.22
C CYS A 14 -12.36 -25.44 -4.63
N HIS A 15 -13.44 -25.18 -5.38
CA HIS A 15 -14.52 -24.32 -4.96
C HIS A 15 -15.86 -24.90 -5.42
N CYS A 16 -16.91 -24.56 -4.68
CA CYS A 16 -18.24 -25.10 -4.87
C CYS A 16 -19.28 -23.98 -4.88
N VAL A 17 -20.31 -24.15 -5.72
CA VAL A 17 -21.48 -23.28 -5.77
C VAL A 17 -22.75 -24.10 -5.63
N ILE A 18 -23.58 -23.76 -4.63
CA ILE A 18 -24.89 -24.36 -4.39
C ILE A 18 -25.96 -23.31 -4.74
N PRO A 19 -26.62 -23.40 -5.91
CA PRO A 19 -27.75 -22.54 -6.23
C PRO A 19 -28.99 -22.96 -5.42
N ARG A 20 -29.80 -21.98 -5.01
CA ARG A 20 -31.02 -22.20 -4.20
C ARG A 20 -30.73 -22.95 -2.91
N PHE A 21 -29.71 -22.50 -2.18
CA PHE A 21 -29.19 -23.13 -0.97
C PHE A 21 -30.29 -23.36 0.09
N ILE A 22 -31.07 -22.32 0.40
CA ILE A 22 -32.21 -22.41 1.32
C ILE A 22 -33.50 -22.60 0.52
N ARG A 23 -34.25 -23.68 0.79
CA ARG A 23 -35.45 -24.03 0.01
C ARG A 23 -36.69 -23.22 0.37
N SER A 24 -36.79 -22.70 1.60
CA SER A 24 -37.97 -21.97 2.07
C SER A 24 -37.96 -20.53 1.54
N PRO A 25 -38.86 -20.15 0.61
CA PRO A 25 -38.83 -18.81 0.03
C PRO A 25 -39.09 -17.72 1.09
N GLY A 26 -40.11 -17.92 1.94
CA GLY A 26 -40.47 -16.94 2.98
C GLY A 26 -39.42 -16.77 4.08
N PHE A 27 -38.51 -17.73 4.24
CA PHE A 27 -37.38 -17.57 5.18
C PHE A 27 -36.39 -16.51 4.71
N LEU A 28 -36.08 -16.51 3.41
CA LEU A 28 -35.08 -15.61 2.83
C LEU A 28 -35.57 -14.16 2.79
N ASP A 29 -36.86 -13.95 2.56
CA ASP A 29 -37.45 -12.61 2.63
C ASP A 29 -37.34 -12.03 4.05
N GLY A 30 -37.65 -12.84 5.08
CA GLY A 30 -37.50 -12.45 6.48
C GLY A 30 -36.04 -12.22 6.88
N LEU A 31 -35.13 -13.09 6.44
CA LEU A 31 -33.69 -12.94 6.65
C LEU A 31 -33.16 -11.66 6.01
N HIS A 32 -33.53 -11.39 4.75
CA HIS A 32 -33.12 -10.18 4.04
C HIS A 32 -33.64 -8.92 4.75
N GLN A 33 -34.89 -8.92 5.24
CA GLN A 33 -35.43 -7.80 6.02
C GLN A 33 -34.64 -7.56 7.32
N GLU A 34 -34.35 -8.61 8.08
CA GLU A 34 -33.52 -8.49 9.30
C GLU A 34 -32.14 -7.92 8.98
N LEU A 35 -31.45 -8.47 7.98
CA LEU A 35 -30.11 -8.04 7.59
C LEU A 35 -30.09 -6.62 7.03
N ALA A 36 -31.08 -6.24 6.22
CA ALA A 36 -31.17 -4.90 5.66
C ALA A 36 -31.37 -3.84 6.76
N SER A 37 -31.99 -4.22 7.89
CA SER A 37 -32.24 -3.36 9.05
C SER A 37 -31.08 -3.24 10.03
N LEU A 38 -29.99 -3.99 9.83
CA LEU A 38 -28.79 -3.86 10.66
C LEU A 38 -28.10 -2.51 10.44
N ASP A 39 -27.37 -2.06 11.45
CA ASP A 39 -26.41 -0.98 11.32
C ASP A 39 -25.18 -1.48 10.55
N PHE A 40 -24.74 -0.70 9.56
CA PHE A 40 -23.54 -0.98 8.80
C PHE A 40 -22.54 0.15 8.98
N ARG A 41 -21.27 -0.21 9.11
CA ARG A 41 -20.15 0.72 9.21
C ARG A 41 -19.30 0.60 7.95
N GLU A 42 -18.86 1.74 7.44
CA GLU A 42 -17.89 1.76 6.36
C GLU A 42 -16.56 1.15 6.84
N LYS A 43 -15.98 0.32 5.99
CA LYS A 43 -14.65 -0.26 6.15
C LYS A 43 -13.85 0.08 4.92
N SER A 44 -12.74 0.77 5.11
CA SER A 44 -11.83 1.16 4.04
C SER A 44 -10.40 1.05 4.52
N ASN A 45 -9.57 0.34 3.77
CA ASN A 45 -8.12 0.30 3.90
C ASN A 45 -7.50 0.13 2.50
N ASP A 46 -6.23 -0.21 2.38
CA ASP A 46 -5.60 -0.51 1.09
C ASP A 46 -6.32 -1.64 0.31
N LEU A 47 -6.73 -2.70 1.00
CA LEU A 47 -7.31 -3.91 0.42
C LEU A 47 -8.77 -3.76 -0.01
N TYR A 48 -9.58 -2.97 0.71
CA TYR A 48 -11.02 -2.93 0.49
C TYR A 48 -11.67 -1.57 0.70
N LYS A 49 -12.88 -1.44 0.19
CA LYS A 49 -13.86 -0.41 0.55
C LYS A 49 -15.25 -1.03 0.42
N PHE A 50 -15.98 -1.15 1.53
CA PHE A 50 -17.37 -1.64 1.57
C PHE A 50 -18.00 -1.32 2.93
N LYS A 51 -19.25 -1.73 3.15
CA LYS A 51 -19.92 -1.58 4.44
C LYS A 51 -20.14 -2.95 5.10
N GLN A 52 -19.83 -3.08 6.39
CA GLN A 52 -19.98 -4.32 7.16
C GLN A 52 -20.89 -4.09 8.37
N SER A 53 -21.73 -5.08 8.69
CA SER A 53 -22.46 -5.10 9.97
C SER A 53 -21.52 -5.43 11.13
N ASP A 54 -21.99 -5.25 12.36
CA ASP A 54 -21.37 -5.96 13.49
C ASP A 54 -21.43 -7.49 13.27
N ASP A 55 -20.56 -8.24 13.96
CA ASP A 55 -20.59 -9.72 13.98
C ASP A 55 -21.98 -10.25 14.34
N LEU A 56 -22.47 -11.23 13.56
CA LEU A 56 -23.80 -11.81 13.72
C LEU A 56 -23.85 -12.91 14.78
N ARG A 57 -22.72 -13.29 15.39
CA ARG A 57 -22.63 -14.37 16.39
C ARG A 57 -23.63 -14.26 17.53
N LYS A 58 -23.83 -13.04 18.07
CA LYS A 58 -24.68 -12.79 19.26
C LYS A 58 -26.04 -12.15 18.94
N ARG A 59 -26.36 -11.96 17.66
CA ARG A 59 -27.64 -11.41 17.19
C ARG A 59 -28.81 -12.32 17.57
N LYS A 60 -29.95 -11.76 17.97
CA LYS A 60 -31.10 -12.50 18.54
C LYS A 60 -32.31 -12.57 17.62
N GLU A 61 -32.25 -11.84 16.52
CA GLU A 61 -33.27 -11.79 15.48
C GLU A 61 -33.51 -13.24 14.95
N PRO A 62 -34.78 -13.67 14.81
CA PRO A 62 -35.12 -15.08 14.58
C PRO A 62 -34.58 -15.66 13.28
N TYR A 63 -34.59 -14.93 12.16
CA TYR A 63 -34.09 -15.45 10.88
C TYR A 63 -32.56 -15.55 10.88
N ILE A 64 -31.84 -14.56 11.41
CA ILE A 64 -30.38 -14.63 11.60
C ILE A 64 -30.02 -15.79 12.55
N SER A 65 -30.76 -15.95 13.65
CA SER A 65 -30.52 -17.04 14.61
C SER A 65 -30.74 -18.41 14.00
N ALA A 66 -31.77 -18.58 13.19
CA ALA A 66 -32.02 -19.81 12.46
C ALA A 66 -30.96 -20.08 11.39
N LEU A 67 -30.51 -19.06 10.66
CA LEU A 67 -29.43 -19.18 9.68
C LEU A 67 -28.14 -19.68 10.33
N ARG A 68 -27.78 -19.18 11.52
CA ARG A 68 -26.60 -19.67 12.25
C ARG A 68 -26.65 -21.17 12.51
N LYS A 69 -27.82 -21.72 12.84
CA LYS A 69 -28.00 -23.16 13.00
C LYS A 69 -27.82 -23.91 11.69
N VAL A 70 -28.45 -23.43 10.62
CA VAL A 70 -28.31 -24.02 9.28
C VAL A 70 -26.83 -24.07 8.86
N LEU A 71 -26.07 -22.99 9.05
CA LEU A 71 -24.67 -22.92 8.64
C LEU A 71 -23.73 -23.68 9.58
N PHE A 72 -23.78 -23.43 10.88
CA PHE A 72 -22.77 -23.91 11.84
C PHE A 72 -23.16 -25.20 12.58
N GLU A 73 -24.38 -25.72 12.41
CA GLU A 73 -24.75 -27.06 12.88
C GLU A 73 -24.86 -27.99 11.66
N GLU A 74 -25.92 -27.88 10.87
CA GLU A 74 -26.22 -28.83 9.78
C GLU A 74 -25.22 -28.78 8.63
N PHE A 75 -24.98 -27.59 8.06
CA PHE A 75 -24.10 -27.46 6.89
C PHE A 75 -22.63 -27.69 7.25
N ARG A 76 -22.16 -27.21 8.40
CA ARG A 76 -20.80 -27.50 8.90
C ARG A 76 -20.55 -29.00 9.04
N GLU A 77 -21.49 -29.76 9.61
CA GLU A 77 -21.36 -31.22 9.72
C GLU A 77 -21.28 -31.89 8.35
N TRP A 78 -22.11 -31.43 7.40
CA TRP A 78 -22.06 -31.90 6.03
C TRP A 78 -20.70 -31.59 5.36
N VAL A 79 -20.20 -30.35 5.46
CA VAL A 79 -18.90 -29.97 4.90
C VAL A 79 -17.79 -30.79 5.54
N SER A 80 -17.78 -30.95 6.86
CA SER A 80 -16.80 -31.76 7.60
C SER A 80 -16.75 -33.20 7.08
N ALA A 81 -17.92 -33.79 6.84
CA ALA A 81 -18.04 -35.13 6.28
C ALA A 81 -17.57 -35.21 4.81
N VAL A 82 -17.75 -34.16 4.01
CA VAL A 82 -17.28 -34.13 2.61
C VAL A 82 -15.76 -34.01 2.54
N ILE A 83 -15.17 -33.08 3.30
CA ILE A 83 -13.72 -32.81 3.24
C ILE A 83 -12.90 -33.74 4.14
N GLN A 84 -13.55 -34.56 4.97
CA GLN A 84 -12.91 -35.47 5.93
C GLN A 84 -12.00 -34.72 6.94
N VAL A 85 -12.44 -33.54 7.37
CA VAL A 85 -11.78 -32.71 8.39
C VAL A 85 -12.82 -32.31 9.42
N GLU A 86 -12.46 -32.39 10.70
CA GLU A 86 -13.30 -31.90 11.79
C GLU A 86 -13.28 -30.36 11.81
N LEU A 87 -14.42 -29.74 11.48
CA LEU A 87 -14.60 -28.30 11.59
C LEU A 87 -15.15 -27.93 12.96
N GLU A 88 -14.59 -26.88 13.55
CA GLU A 88 -14.97 -26.36 14.85
C GLU A 88 -16.37 -25.73 14.83
N PRO A 89 -17.12 -25.78 15.94
CA PRO A 89 -18.43 -25.13 16.07
C PRO A 89 -18.33 -23.59 16.21
N THR A 90 -17.14 -23.01 16.04
CA THR A 90 -16.88 -21.58 16.12
C THR A 90 -17.73 -20.83 15.10
N ILE A 91 -18.55 -19.90 15.59
CA ILE A 91 -19.41 -19.06 14.77
C ILE A 91 -18.63 -17.80 14.36
N ASP A 92 -18.39 -17.68 13.06
CA ASP A 92 -17.69 -16.55 12.44
C ASP A 92 -18.43 -16.17 11.14
N LEU A 93 -19.30 -15.17 11.23
CA LEU A 93 -20.07 -14.66 10.10
C LEU A 93 -20.43 -13.18 10.27
N SER A 94 -20.40 -12.44 9.17
CA SER A 94 -20.81 -11.04 9.10
C SER A 94 -21.71 -10.79 7.89
N CYS A 95 -22.40 -9.66 7.89
CA CYS A 95 -23.13 -9.19 6.71
C CYS A 95 -22.33 -8.08 6.03
N ALA A 96 -22.18 -8.15 4.72
CA ALA A 96 -21.49 -7.15 3.91
C ALA A 96 -22.43 -6.56 2.85
N LYS A 97 -22.30 -5.25 2.63
CA LYS A 97 -22.94 -4.49 1.56
C LYS A 97 -21.84 -3.87 0.70
N TYR A 98 -21.91 -4.16 -0.60
CA TYR A 98 -21.13 -3.48 -1.62
C TYR A 98 -22.08 -2.68 -2.51
N GLU A 99 -21.85 -1.39 -2.61
CA GLU A 99 -22.55 -0.44 -3.47
C GLU A 99 -21.57 0.10 -4.53
N TYR A 100 -22.02 1.00 -5.40
CA TYR A 100 -21.18 1.55 -6.46
C TYR A 100 -19.82 2.04 -5.94
N THR A 101 -18.74 1.61 -6.60
CA THR A 101 -17.31 1.79 -6.25
C THR A 101 -16.73 0.90 -5.16
N ASP A 102 -17.56 0.16 -4.42
CA ASP A 102 -17.06 -0.74 -3.39
C ASP A 102 -16.36 -1.96 -4.02
N THR A 103 -15.28 -2.42 -3.39
CA THR A 103 -14.42 -3.50 -3.86
C THR A 103 -13.70 -4.19 -2.69
N LEU A 104 -13.24 -5.42 -2.90
CA LEU A 104 -12.32 -6.14 -2.02
C LEU A 104 -11.28 -6.82 -2.90
N LEU A 105 -10.05 -6.34 -2.89
CA LEU A 105 -8.99 -6.72 -3.82
C LEU A 105 -8.42 -8.12 -3.52
N CYS A 106 -7.45 -8.55 -4.34
CA CYS A 106 -6.86 -9.88 -4.32
C CYS A 106 -6.24 -10.24 -2.96
N HIS A 107 -6.80 -11.26 -2.30
CA HIS A 107 -6.34 -11.83 -1.03
C HIS A 107 -6.64 -13.34 -1.00
N ASP A 108 -6.11 -14.08 -0.02
CA ASP A 108 -6.22 -15.55 0.09
C ASP A 108 -6.97 -16.05 1.33
N ASP A 109 -7.54 -15.12 2.11
CA ASP A 109 -8.22 -15.37 3.39
C ASP A 109 -7.34 -15.99 4.49
N GLU A 110 -6.01 -15.87 4.39
CA GLU A 110 -5.07 -16.34 5.41
C GLU A 110 -5.37 -15.74 6.79
N LEU A 111 -5.85 -16.58 7.71
CA LEU A 111 -5.86 -16.33 9.15
C LEU A 111 -5.85 -17.68 9.87
N GLU A 112 -5.19 -17.75 11.03
CA GLU A 112 -5.16 -18.97 11.84
C GLU A 112 -6.59 -19.46 12.17
N GLY A 113 -6.80 -20.77 12.05
CA GLY A 113 -8.10 -21.41 12.27
C GLY A 113 -9.04 -21.42 11.06
N ARG A 114 -8.95 -20.47 10.12
CA ARG A 114 -9.84 -20.44 8.94
C ARG A 114 -9.56 -21.62 8.01
N ARG A 115 -10.59 -22.43 7.71
CA ARG A 115 -10.49 -23.60 6.83
C ARG A 115 -11.36 -23.57 5.61
N ILE A 116 -12.62 -23.17 5.73
CA ILE A 116 -13.53 -23.06 4.60
C ILE A 116 -14.15 -21.67 4.62
N ALA A 117 -13.90 -20.87 3.59
CA ALA A 117 -14.60 -19.62 3.37
C ALA A 117 -15.96 -19.89 2.73
N PHE A 118 -16.98 -19.13 3.09
CA PHE A 118 -18.30 -19.21 2.46
C PHE A 118 -18.92 -17.82 2.26
N ILE A 119 -19.73 -17.69 1.22
CA ILE A 119 -20.52 -16.51 0.90
C ILE A 119 -21.92 -16.94 0.47
N LEU A 120 -22.95 -16.48 1.19
CA LEU A 120 -24.35 -16.58 0.82
C LEU A 120 -24.84 -15.24 0.25
N TYR A 121 -25.23 -15.25 -1.02
CA TYR A 121 -25.66 -14.06 -1.73
C TYR A 121 -27.17 -13.80 -1.58
N LEU A 122 -27.54 -12.58 -1.19
CA LEU A 122 -28.91 -12.09 -1.07
C LEU A 122 -29.10 -10.83 -1.93
N VAL A 123 -28.68 -10.94 -3.19
CA VAL A 123 -28.66 -9.84 -4.16
C VAL A 123 -29.98 -9.74 -4.95
N PRO A 124 -30.37 -8.54 -5.43
CA PRO A 124 -31.41 -8.42 -6.47
C PRO A 124 -30.95 -9.09 -7.79
N PRO A 125 -31.75 -9.09 -8.88
CA PRO A 125 -31.27 -9.54 -10.18
C PRO A 125 -29.92 -8.89 -10.55
N TRP A 126 -28.91 -9.73 -10.74
CA TRP A 126 -27.51 -9.35 -10.88
C TRP A 126 -26.91 -9.97 -12.14
N GLU A 127 -26.16 -9.16 -12.87
CA GLU A 127 -25.51 -9.53 -14.12
C GLU A 127 -24.01 -9.23 -14.04
N LYS A 128 -23.24 -9.80 -14.98
CA LYS A 128 -21.79 -9.56 -15.02
C LYS A 128 -21.43 -8.08 -15.16
N SER A 129 -22.25 -7.30 -15.86
CA SER A 129 -22.06 -5.85 -16.04
C SER A 129 -22.29 -5.04 -14.78
N ASP A 130 -22.95 -5.61 -13.76
CA ASP A 130 -23.12 -4.92 -12.47
C ASP A 130 -21.82 -4.90 -11.64
N GLY A 131 -20.81 -5.68 -12.04
CA GLY A 131 -19.60 -5.89 -11.25
C GLY A 131 -19.87 -6.75 -10.01
N GLY A 132 -19.07 -6.59 -8.95
CA GLY A 132 -19.28 -7.33 -7.70
C GLY A 132 -19.11 -8.86 -7.83
N THR A 133 -18.41 -9.32 -8.86
CA THR A 133 -18.15 -10.75 -9.10
C THR A 133 -17.15 -11.28 -8.09
N LEU A 134 -17.30 -12.55 -7.71
CA LEU A 134 -16.24 -13.27 -7.00
C LEU A 134 -15.27 -13.82 -8.04
N ASP A 135 -14.11 -13.18 -8.15
CA ASP A 135 -13.07 -13.54 -9.10
C ASP A 135 -12.03 -14.43 -8.42
N LEU A 136 -11.62 -15.51 -9.09
CA LEU A 136 -10.65 -16.49 -8.59
C LEU A 136 -9.40 -16.47 -9.48
N TYR A 137 -8.23 -16.37 -8.84
CA TYR A 137 -6.96 -16.25 -9.54
C TYR A 137 -6.27 -17.60 -9.75
N SER A 138 -5.57 -17.73 -10.88
CA SER A 138 -4.50 -18.72 -11.02
C SER A 138 -3.27 -18.33 -10.19
N THR A 139 -2.37 -19.28 -9.95
CA THR A 139 -1.10 -19.04 -9.24
C THR A 139 0.11 -19.46 -10.07
N ASP A 140 1.23 -18.80 -9.83
CA ASP A 140 2.52 -19.11 -10.45
C ASP A 140 3.32 -20.16 -9.67
N GLY A 141 4.54 -20.47 -10.15
CA GLY A 141 5.46 -21.40 -9.48
C GLY A 141 5.99 -20.93 -8.11
N HIS A 142 5.71 -19.69 -7.72
CA HIS A 142 6.05 -19.09 -6.43
C HIS A 142 4.83 -18.92 -5.52
N PHE A 143 3.70 -19.54 -5.86
CA PHE A 143 2.42 -19.41 -5.13
C PHE A 143 1.94 -17.95 -5.05
N GLN A 144 2.25 -17.13 -6.04
CA GLN A 144 1.70 -15.77 -6.17
C GLN A 144 0.55 -15.77 -7.19
N PRO A 145 -0.49 -14.94 -7.00
CA PRO A 145 -1.58 -14.83 -7.97
C PRO A 145 -1.09 -14.25 -9.30
N GLN A 146 -1.64 -14.74 -10.41
CA GLN A 146 -1.33 -14.25 -11.76
C GLN A 146 -2.50 -13.49 -12.39
N GLU A 147 -3.53 -14.21 -12.80
CA GLU A 147 -4.68 -13.65 -13.52
C GLU A 147 -6.00 -14.26 -13.06
N VAL A 148 -7.10 -13.53 -13.25
CA VAL A 148 -8.44 -14.04 -12.99
C VAL A 148 -8.79 -15.07 -14.06
N VAL A 149 -8.92 -16.33 -13.67
CA VAL A 149 -9.30 -17.43 -14.57
C VAL A 149 -10.76 -17.84 -14.42
N LYS A 150 -11.41 -17.43 -13.32
CA LYS A 150 -12.83 -17.68 -13.09
C LYS A 150 -13.49 -16.49 -12.41
N SER A 151 -14.73 -16.18 -12.82
CA SER A 151 -15.50 -15.05 -12.29
C SER A 151 -16.94 -15.49 -12.07
N LEU A 152 -17.35 -15.53 -10.81
CA LEU A 152 -18.67 -15.99 -10.37
C LEU A 152 -19.59 -14.79 -10.16
N VAL A 153 -20.68 -14.74 -10.92
CA VAL A 153 -21.72 -13.71 -10.77
C VAL A 153 -22.60 -14.07 -9.58
N PRO A 154 -22.76 -13.18 -8.57
CA PRO A 154 -23.62 -13.47 -7.43
C PRO A 154 -25.08 -13.56 -7.89
N SER A 155 -25.86 -14.45 -7.27
CA SER A 155 -27.30 -14.55 -7.53
C SER A 155 -28.06 -14.84 -6.26
N TRP A 156 -29.32 -14.42 -6.19
CA TRP A 156 -30.17 -14.64 -5.01
C TRP A 156 -30.14 -16.10 -4.55
N ASN A 157 -29.87 -16.31 -3.26
CA ASN A 157 -29.86 -17.63 -2.63
C ASN A 157 -28.85 -18.62 -3.24
N SER A 158 -27.72 -18.10 -3.73
CA SER A 158 -26.57 -18.93 -4.09
C SER A 158 -25.53 -18.88 -2.97
N LEU A 159 -24.99 -20.04 -2.62
CA LEU A 159 -23.88 -20.17 -1.67
C LEU A 159 -22.62 -20.57 -2.45
N ALA A 160 -21.57 -19.77 -2.38
CA ALA A 160 -20.23 -20.16 -2.79
C ALA A 160 -19.38 -20.52 -1.57
N PHE A 161 -18.55 -21.56 -1.66
CA PHE A 161 -17.58 -21.88 -0.61
C PHE A 161 -16.34 -22.57 -1.19
N PHE A 162 -15.20 -22.41 -0.53
CA PHE A 162 -13.91 -22.95 -0.96
C PHE A 162 -12.96 -23.14 0.22
N GLU A 163 -11.94 -23.99 0.03
CA GLU A 163 -10.91 -24.20 1.04
C GLU A 163 -9.93 -23.02 1.09
N VAL A 164 -9.64 -22.55 2.30
CA VAL A 164 -8.61 -21.55 2.57
C VAL A 164 -7.25 -22.23 2.50
N SER A 165 -6.42 -21.79 1.56
CA SER A 165 -5.13 -22.39 1.25
C SER A 165 -4.12 -21.35 0.77
N PRO A 166 -2.83 -21.68 0.64
CA PRO A 166 -1.83 -20.77 0.08
C PRO A 166 -2.06 -20.33 -1.39
N VAL A 167 -3.08 -20.88 -2.06
CA VAL A 167 -3.38 -20.61 -3.48
C VAL A 167 -4.81 -20.15 -3.71
N SER A 168 -5.62 -20.00 -2.65
CA SER A 168 -7.04 -19.60 -2.75
C SER A 168 -7.22 -18.09 -2.97
N PHE A 169 -6.41 -17.50 -3.85
CA PHE A 169 -6.46 -16.07 -4.15
C PHE A 169 -7.74 -15.70 -4.87
N HIS A 170 -8.44 -14.71 -4.36
CA HIS A 170 -9.70 -14.24 -4.88
C HIS A 170 -9.93 -12.75 -4.55
N GLN A 171 -10.92 -12.15 -5.23
CA GLN A 171 -11.36 -10.79 -4.97
C GLN A 171 -12.88 -10.67 -5.16
N VAL A 172 -13.46 -9.59 -4.64
CA VAL A 172 -14.77 -9.08 -5.06
C VAL A 172 -14.50 -7.91 -6.00
N SER A 173 -14.77 -8.08 -7.30
CA SER A 173 -14.59 -6.99 -8.27
C SER A 173 -15.45 -5.79 -7.92
N GLU A 174 -15.01 -4.62 -8.38
CA GLU A 174 -15.73 -3.37 -8.15
C GLU A 174 -17.21 -3.49 -8.55
N VAL A 175 -18.13 -2.99 -7.71
CA VAL A 175 -19.53 -2.85 -8.09
C VAL A 175 -19.68 -1.62 -8.98
N LEU A 176 -20.15 -1.84 -10.21
CA LEU A 176 -20.17 -0.83 -11.27
C LEU A 176 -21.55 -0.18 -11.47
N THR A 177 -22.60 -0.73 -10.85
CA THR A 177 -23.97 -0.24 -11.02
C THR A 177 -24.44 0.60 -9.84
N GLU A 178 -24.81 1.84 -10.12
CA GLU A 178 -25.48 2.72 -9.17
C GLU A 178 -26.87 2.21 -8.78
N GLY A 179 -27.26 2.43 -7.52
CA GLY A 179 -28.59 2.11 -7.02
C GLY A 179 -28.88 0.63 -6.75
N LYS A 180 -27.97 -0.29 -7.10
CA LYS A 180 -28.00 -1.69 -6.67
C LYS A 180 -27.12 -1.90 -5.44
N CYS A 181 -27.51 -2.83 -4.58
CA CYS A 181 -26.73 -3.23 -3.40
C CYS A 181 -26.44 -4.73 -3.46
N ARG A 182 -25.16 -5.10 -3.47
CA ARG A 182 -24.71 -6.48 -3.34
C ARG A 182 -24.65 -6.84 -1.86
N LEU A 183 -25.75 -7.41 -1.36
CA LEU A 183 -25.84 -7.91 0.01
C LEU A 183 -25.39 -9.38 0.08
N SER A 184 -24.50 -9.68 1.02
CA SER A 184 -24.06 -11.05 1.28
C SER A 184 -23.80 -11.31 2.76
N ILE A 185 -23.99 -12.56 3.16
CA ILE A 185 -23.49 -13.07 4.44
C ILE A 185 -22.25 -13.88 4.12
N SER A 186 -21.12 -13.54 4.74
CA SER A 186 -19.86 -14.26 4.54
C SER A 186 -19.22 -14.58 5.86
N GLY A 187 -18.37 -15.61 5.86
CA GLY A 187 -17.69 -16.07 7.04
C GLY A 187 -16.81 -17.28 6.77
N TRP A 188 -16.33 -17.88 7.86
CA TRP A 188 -15.44 -19.04 7.80
C TRP A 188 -15.90 -20.14 8.73
N PHE A 189 -15.77 -21.38 8.27
CA PHE A 189 -15.70 -22.53 9.16
C PHE A 189 -14.26 -22.72 9.62
N HIS A 190 -14.09 -22.84 10.93
CA HIS A 190 -12.78 -22.98 11.55
C HIS A 190 -12.37 -24.45 11.67
N GLY A 191 -11.08 -24.73 11.73
CA GLY A 191 -10.52 -26.08 11.88
C GLY A 191 -8.99 -26.08 11.90
N PRO A 192 -8.34 -27.27 11.90
CA PRO A 192 -6.89 -27.39 12.06
C PRO A 192 -6.11 -26.62 10.99
N SER A 193 -5.12 -25.80 11.29
CA SER A 193 -4.43 -24.98 10.28
C SER A 193 -3.83 -25.78 9.10
N VAL A 194 -3.89 -25.21 7.89
CA VAL A 194 -3.21 -25.75 6.69
C VAL A 194 -1.73 -25.34 6.72
N ALA A 195 -0.83 -26.28 6.43
CA ALA A 195 0.60 -25.97 6.32
C ALA A 195 0.85 -25.00 5.16
N ARG A 196 1.56 -23.90 5.43
CA ARG A 196 1.89 -22.88 4.42
C ARG A 196 3.38 -22.93 4.05
N PRO A 197 3.73 -22.73 2.77
CA PRO A 197 5.12 -22.60 2.37
C PRO A 197 5.72 -21.30 2.93
N PRO A 198 7.06 -21.19 3.00
CA PRO A 198 7.72 -19.91 3.27
C PRO A 198 7.26 -18.84 2.29
N ARG A 199 7.06 -17.62 2.79
CA ARG A 199 6.62 -16.50 1.95
C ARG A 199 7.66 -16.18 0.88
N TYR A 200 7.19 -15.94 -0.34
CA TYR A 200 8.05 -15.55 -1.45
C TYR A 200 8.53 -14.11 -1.29
N ILE A 201 9.85 -13.91 -1.22
CA ILE A 201 10.49 -12.60 -1.16
C ILE A 201 10.87 -12.17 -2.58
N GLU A 202 10.33 -11.04 -3.02
CA GLU A 202 10.66 -10.45 -4.33
C GLU A 202 12.11 -9.96 -4.36
N SER A 203 12.73 -10.02 -5.54
CA SER A 203 14.04 -9.41 -5.74
C SER A 203 13.93 -7.89 -5.59
N LEU A 204 14.83 -7.31 -4.80
CA LEU A 204 14.90 -5.86 -4.63
C LEU A 204 15.17 -5.18 -5.97
N LEU A 205 14.48 -4.06 -6.20
CA LEU A 205 14.73 -3.24 -7.37
C LEU A 205 16.15 -2.64 -7.30
N PRO A 206 16.89 -2.60 -8.43
CA PRO A 206 18.22 -2.01 -8.45
C PRO A 206 18.17 -0.54 -8.02
N ARG A 207 19.09 -0.17 -7.11
CA ARG A 207 19.34 1.20 -6.72
C ARG A 207 20.59 1.71 -7.42
N SER A 208 20.61 3.00 -7.75
CA SER A 208 21.74 3.65 -8.42
C SER A 208 22.14 4.93 -7.68
N PRO A 209 23.44 5.27 -7.62
CA PRO A 209 23.86 6.59 -7.16
C PRO A 209 23.39 7.68 -8.13
N HIS A 210 23.60 8.93 -7.75
CA HIS A 210 23.32 10.07 -8.62
C HIS A 210 24.12 10.02 -9.94
N ILE A 211 23.56 10.63 -10.98
CA ILE A 211 24.23 10.84 -12.26
C ILE A 211 24.96 12.19 -12.19
N PRO A 212 26.28 12.24 -12.47
CA PRO A 212 27.03 13.50 -12.48
C PRO A 212 26.45 14.46 -13.52
N PHE A 213 25.91 15.57 -13.04
CA PHE A 213 25.35 16.64 -13.85
C PHE A 213 25.64 17.98 -13.19
N ASP A 214 25.92 18.99 -14.01
CA ASP A 214 26.14 20.34 -13.50
C ASP A 214 24.84 20.95 -12.94
N HIS A 215 24.97 21.83 -11.94
CA HIS A 215 23.87 22.53 -11.28
C HIS A 215 22.98 23.33 -12.25
N GLU A 216 23.48 23.64 -13.46
CA GLU A 216 22.71 24.27 -14.55
C GLU A 216 21.40 23.53 -14.87
N ILE A 217 21.36 22.20 -14.70
CA ILE A 217 20.14 21.41 -14.95
C ILE A 217 18.97 21.84 -14.05
N LEU A 218 19.24 22.31 -12.82
CA LEU A 218 18.19 22.79 -11.92
C LEU A 218 17.49 24.03 -12.50
N TYR A 219 18.24 24.96 -13.06
CA TYR A 219 17.70 26.18 -13.68
C TYR A 219 16.94 25.89 -14.96
N GLU A 220 17.14 24.74 -15.60
CA GLU A 220 16.31 24.35 -16.74
C GLU A 220 14.93 23.86 -16.31
N TRP A 221 14.84 23.12 -15.20
CA TRP A 221 13.65 22.35 -14.84
C TRP A 221 12.81 23.01 -13.75
N ILE A 222 13.45 23.55 -12.72
CA ILE A 222 12.81 23.92 -11.46
C ILE A 222 12.32 25.37 -11.49
N ASN A 223 11.16 25.59 -10.88
CA ASN A 223 10.65 26.93 -10.60
C ASN A 223 11.65 27.72 -9.72
N PRO A 224 12.12 28.91 -10.13
CA PRO A 224 13.19 29.63 -9.44
C PRO A 224 12.97 29.90 -7.96
N VAL A 225 11.72 29.94 -7.48
CA VAL A 225 11.39 30.08 -6.05
C VAL A 225 12.05 28.97 -5.22
N TYR A 226 12.13 27.75 -5.76
CA TYR A 226 12.73 26.61 -5.07
C TYR A 226 14.26 26.55 -5.14
N LEU A 227 14.87 27.46 -5.91
CA LEU A 227 16.33 27.60 -6.01
C LEU A 227 16.87 28.73 -5.12
N ASP A 228 15.97 29.51 -4.52
CA ASP A 228 16.30 30.55 -3.56
C ASP A 228 16.65 29.94 -2.19
N MET A 229 17.74 30.40 -1.58
CA MET A 229 18.26 29.83 -0.33
C MET A 229 17.36 30.11 0.88
N ASP A 230 16.71 31.27 0.93
CA ASP A 230 15.80 31.60 2.02
C ASP A 230 14.54 30.72 1.95
N SER A 231 14.07 30.46 0.73
CA SER A 231 12.97 29.53 0.47
C SER A 231 13.34 28.08 0.81
N GLN A 232 14.55 27.64 0.49
CA GLN A 232 15.07 26.32 0.88
C GLN A 232 15.11 26.15 2.40
N ALA A 233 15.59 27.17 3.14
CA ALA A 233 15.65 27.12 4.60
C ALA A 233 14.24 27.00 5.23
N GLN A 234 13.24 27.72 4.70
CA GLN A 234 11.85 27.61 5.16
C GLN A 234 11.26 26.23 4.86
N ILE A 235 11.54 25.68 3.68
CA ILE A 235 11.12 24.33 3.30
C ILE A 235 11.73 23.29 4.24
N GLN A 236 13.02 23.43 4.56
CA GLN A 236 13.70 22.53 5.48
C GLN A 236 13.10 22.59 6.89
N GLU A 237 12.82 23.79 7.41
CA GLU A 237 12.20 23.95 8.72
C GLU A 237 10.82 23.28 8.79
N GLU A 238 9.96 23.47 7.78
CA GLU A 238 8.66 22.79 7.71
C GLU A 238 8.81 21.27 7.58
N PHE A 239 9.76 20.81 6.76
CA PHE A 239 10.01 19.39 6.56
C PHE A 239 10.54 18.71 7.83
N GLU A 240 11.42 19.35 8.60
CA GLU A 240 11.92 18.81 9.88
C GLU A 240 10.81 18.69 10.92
N GLU A 241 9.83 19.60 10.93
CA GLU A 241 8.67 19.52 11.83
C GLU A 241 7.70 18.39 11.45
N ARG A 242 7.43 18.21 10.15
CA ARG A 242 6.33 17.36 9.68
C ARG A 242 6.76 16.05 9.02
N SER A 243 8.04 15.93 8.65
CA SER A 243 8.60 14.86 7.81
C SER A 243 7.90 14.70 6.45
N GLU A 244 7.17 15.73 6.00
CA GLU A 244 6.49 15.79 4.73
C GLU A 244 6.33 17.24 4.25
N ILE A 245 6.33 17.44 2.94
CA ILE A 245 5.98 18.74 2.34
C ILE A 245 5.42 18.57 0.92
N LEU A 246 4.56 19.50 0.50
CA LEU A 246 4.00 19.58 -0.85
C LEU A 246 4.42 20.88 -1.55
N LEU A 247 5.29 20.77 -2.56
CA LEU A 247 5.80 21.91 -3.34
C LEU A 247 4.98 22.09 -4.63
N LYS A 248 4.16 23.14 -4.68
CA LYS A 248 3.28 23.45 -5.83
C LYS A 248 4.02 24.16 -6.96
N ASN A 249 3.62 23.89 -8.19
CA ASN A 249 4.27 24.46 -9.38
C ASN A 249 5.78 24.20 -9.40
N PHE A 250 6.18 22.96 -9.10
CA PHE A 250 7.58 22.59 -8.90
C PHE A 250 8.41 22.74 -10.18
N LEU A 251 7.92 22.19 -11.29
CA LEU A 251 8.56 22.41 -12.59
C LEU A 251 8.12 23.74 -13.20
N LYS A 252 9.02 24.34 -13.99
CA LYS A 252 8.67 25.44 -14.88
C LYS A 252 7.53 25.05 -15.81
N GLY A 253 6.60 25.97 -16.03
CA GLY A 253 5.40 25.72 -16.83
C GLY A 253 5.71 25.20 -18.23
N GLU A 254 6.74 25.73 -18.91
CA GLU A 254 7.15 25.25 -20.22
C GLU A 254 7.64 23.79 -20.22
N LYS A 255 8.33 23.35 -19.17
CA LYS A 255 8.86 21.97 -19.06
C LYS A 255 7.74 21.01 -18.72
N LEU A 256 6.85 21.38 -17.79
CA LEU A 256 5.65 20.60 -17.48
C LEU A 256 4.82 20.36 -18.73
N GLN A 257 4.57 21.40 -19.53
CA GLN A 257 3.79 21.28 -20.76
C GLN A 257 4.41 20.25 -21.71
N LEU A 258 5.72 20.32 -21.97
CA LEU A 258 6.42 19.37 -22.83
C LEU A 258 6.39 17.93 -22.28
N VAL A 259 6.47 17.76 -20.96
CA VAL A 259 6.34 16.46 -20.28
C VAL A 259 4.94 15.91 -20.48
N CYS A 260 3.89 16.67 -20.16
CA CYS A 260 2.49 16.25 -20.31
C CYS A 260 2.12 15.94 -21.77
N GLU A 261 2.60 16.73 -22.73
CA GLU A 261 2.41 16.47 -24.16
C GLU A 261 3.10 15.18 -24.60
N ALA A 262 4.26 14.86 -24.04
CA ALA A 262 4.96 13.61 -24.35
C ALA A 262 4.31 12.38 -23.72
N LEU A 263 3.76 12.50 -22.50
CA LEU A 263 3.05 11.41 -21.81
C LEU A 263 1.79 10.94 -22.55
N GLN A 264 1.19 11.82 -23.36
CA GLN A 264 0.01 11.50 -24.17
C GLN A 264 0.32 10.82 -25.51
N LYS A 265 1.60 10.66 -25.86
CA LYS A 265 2.00 10.00 -27.11
C LYS A 265 1.92 8.49 -26.99
N GLU A 266 1.42 7.83 -28.02
CA GLU A 266 1.25 6.37 -28.08
C GLU A 266 2.57 5.59 -28.14
N ASP A 267 3.71 6.27 -28.32
CA ASP A 267 5.02 5.64 -28.51
C ASP A 267 5.63 5.06 -27.22
N ILE A 268 5.08 5.41 -26.06
CA ILE A 268 5.57 4.91 -24.76
C ILE A 268 5.09 3.47 -24.57
N ARG A 269 6.03 2.55 -24.35
CA ARG A 269 5.71 1.17 -23.98
C ARG A 269 5.44 1.09 -22.48
N TRP A 270 4.22 0.68 -22.14
CA TRP A 270 3.78 0.46 -20.77
C TRP A 270 3.72 -1.03 -20.47
N SER A 271 4.15 -1.41 -19.28
CA SER A 271 4.11 -2.79 -18.77
C SER A 271 3.31 -2.83 -17.46
N SER A 272 2.36 -3.77 -17.36
CA SER A 272 1.60 -3.99 -16.14
C SER A 272 2.49 -4.62 -15.06
N GLN A 273 2.49 -4.01 -13.89
CA GLN A 273 3.21 -4.47 -12.71
C GLN A 273 2.28 -5.30 -11.83
N GLY A 274 2.78 -6.45 -11.35
CA GLY A 274 2.09 -7.35 -10.43
C GLY A 274 3.01 -7.79 -9.28
N PRO A 275 2.65 -8.87 -8.54
CA PRO A 275 1.41 -9.64 -8.64
C PRO A 275 0.18 -8.91 -8.04
N PRO A 276 -1.05 -9.33 -8.37
CA PRO A 276 -2.29 -8.65 -7.94
C PRO A 276 -2.52 -8.54 -6.43
N ASN A 277 -1.94 -9.41 -5.60
CA ASN A 277 -1.97 -9.29 -4.14
C ASN A 277 -0.99 -8.24 -3.58
N LYS A 278 -0.27 -7.51 -4.44
CA LYS A 278 0.69 -6.48 -4.03
C LYS A 278 0.51 -5.18 -4.80
N ARG A 279 0.30 -5.27 -6.11
CA ARG A 279 0.20 -4.10 -6.98
C ARG A 279 -0.48 -4.42 -8.30
N TYR A 280 -1.09 -3.41 -8.89
CA TYR A 280 -1.52 -3.42 -10.27
C TYR A 280 -1.49 -1.99 -10.81
N TYR A 281 -0.50 -1.68 -11.65
CA TYR A 281 -0.37 -0.38 -12.33
C TYR A 281 0.51 -0.52 -13.57
N HIS A 282 0.60 0.53 -14.38
CA HIS A 282 1.46 0.56 -15.55
C HIS A 282 2.77 1.29 -15.26
N LYS A 283 3.88 0.68 -15.65
CA LYS A 283 5.23 1.26 -15.61
C LYS A 283 5.78 1.44 -17.01
N ALA A 284 6.35 2.60 -17.30
CA ALA A 284 6.98 2.85 -18.58
C ALA A 284 8.31 2.07 -18.73
N GLU A 285 8.55 1.51 -19.92
CA GLU A 285 9.86 1.00 -20.30
C GLU A 285 10.79 2.16 -20.66
N GLU A 286 11.85 2.39 -19.87
CA GLU A 286 12.74 3.55 -20.05
C GLU A 286 13.34 3.68 -21.46
N GLY A 287 13.63 2.54 -22.11
CA GLY A 287 14.16 2.51 -23.48
C GLY A 287 13.18 3.00 -24.56
N SER A 288 11.90 3.13 -24.24
CA SER A 288 10.86 3.64 -25.15
C SER A 288 10.56 5.13 -24.96
N LEU A 289 11.15 5.77 -23.94
CA LEU A 289 10.75 7.12 -23.55
C LEU A 289 11.18 8.17 -24.58
N PRO A 290 10.25 9.08 -24.97
CA PRO A 290 10.60 10.32 -25.66
C PRO A 290 11.69 11.11 -24.92
N ASP A 291 12.50 11.86 -25.67
CA ASP A 291 13.67 12.57 -25.14
C ASP A 291 13.38 13.46 -23.93
N ILE A 292 12.23 14.17 -23.91
CA ILE A 292 11.87 15.03 -22.78
C ILE A 292 11.60 14.24 -21.49
N LEU A 293 10.99 13.05 -21.59
CA LEU A 293 10.71 12.20 -20.44
C LEU A 293 11.99 11.53 -19.93
N ARG A 294 12.86 11.09 -20.85
CA ARG A 294 14.19 10.59 -20.49
C ARG A 294 15.01 11.64 -19.76
N LYS A 295 15.03 12.88 -20.25
CA LYS A 295 15.70 14.00 -19.58
C LYS A 295 15.07 14.35 -18.22
N CYS A 296 13.76 14.19 -18.07
CA CYS A 296 13.09 14.37 -16.78
C CYS A 296 13.54 13.30 -15.76
N LEU A 297 13.65 12.03 -16.17
CA LEU A 297 14.22 10.98 -15.33
C LEU A 297 15.70 11.22 -15.01
N GLU A 298 16.50 11.69 -15.97
CA GLU A 298 17.90 12.06 -15.74
C GLU A 298 18.01 13.21 -14.73
N PHE A 299 17.15 14.23 -14.83
CA PHE A 299 17.04 15.31 -13.84
C PHE A 299 16.70 14.76 -12.45
N LEU A 300 15.72 13.86 -12.35
CA LEU A 300 15.34 13.22 -11.08
C LEU A 300 16.45 12.31 -10.52
N ARG A 301 17.42 11.90 -11.32
CA ARG A 301 18.59 11.12 -10.90
C ARG A 301 19.85 11.97 -10.75
N SER A 302 19.79 13.28 -11.01
CA SER A 302 20.97 14.12 -11.12
C SER A 302 21.61 14.41 -9.76
N GLU A 303 22.94 14.52 -9.74
CA GLU A 303 23.72 14.95 -8.56
C GLU A 303 23.20 16.26 -7.99
N ALA A 304 22.84 17.20 -8.86
CA ALA A 304 22.28 18.49 -8.48
C ALA A 304 20.94 18.36 -7.73
N LEU A 305 20.06 17.43 -8.13
CA LEU A 305 18.80 17.22 -7.42
C LEU A 305 19.04 16.52 -6.07
N PHE A 306 19.97 15.58 -5.96
CA PHE A 306 20.31 14.98 -4.67
C PHE A 306 20.75 16.04 -3.66
N LEU A 307 21.58 17.00 -4.08
CA LEU A 307 21.98 18.12 -3.22
C LEU A 307 20.80 19.05 -2.89
N LEU A 308 19.91 19.33 -3.85
CA LEU A 308 18.73 20.15 -3.59
C LEU A 308 17.76 19.47 -2.60
N LEU A 309 17.56 18.16 -2.72
CA LEU A 309 16.74 17.41 -1.77
C LEU A 309 17.37 17.37 -0.38
N SER A 310 18.70 17.29 -0.28
CA SER A 310 19.41 17.50 0.98
C SER A 310 19.06 18.85 1.60
N ASN A 311 19.08 19.93 0.82
CA ASN A 311 18.74 21.26 1.31
C ASN A 311 17.26 21.39 1.71
N PHE A 312 16.34 20.66 1.09
CA PHE A 312 14.92 20.69 1.47
C PHE A 312 14.59 19.87 2.71
N THR A 313 15.42 18.89 3.07
CA THR A 313 15.03 17.85 4.03
C THR A 313 15.97 17.68 5.20
N GLY A 314 17.16 18.27 5.15
CA GLY A 314 18.24 18.03 6.13
C GLY A 314 18.94 16.67 5.96
N LEU A 315 18.43 15.78 5.09
CA LEU A 315 19.00 14.45 4.86
C LEU A 315 20.33 14.52 4.09
N LYS A 316 21.26 13.63 4.40
CA LYS A 316 22.59 13.55 3.76
C LYS A 316 22.57 12.75 2.45
N LEU A 317 21.76 13.19 1.49
CA LEU A 317 21.70 12.65 0.13
C LEU A 317 22.86 13.09 -0.76
N HIS A 318 23.72 14.02 -0.32
CA HIS A 318 24.88 14.46 -1.07
C HIS A 318 26.08 14.75 -0.15
N PHE A 319 27.30 14.52 -0.64
CA PHE A 319 28.51 14.71 0.17
C PHE A 319 28.85 16.17 0.50
N LEU A 320 28.28 17.13 -0.25
CA LEU A 320 28.36 18.57 0.03
C LEU A 320 27.26 19.07 0.97
N ALA A 321 26.28 18.23 1.33
CA ALA A 321 25.26 18.61 2.30
C ALA A 321 25.88 18.75 3.70
N SER A 322 25.51 19.82 4.40
CA SER A 322 25.97 20.06 5.77
C SER A 322 25.58 18.91 6.68
N SER A 323 26.51 18.38 7.47
CA SER A 323 26.16 17.52 8.61
C SER A 323 25.92 18.38 9.85
N GLU A 324 24.85 18.11 10.60
CA GLU A 324 24.53 18.76 11.88
C GLU A 324 25.73 18.78 12.86
N ASP A 325 26.63 17.79 12.76
CA ASP A 325 27.84 17.67 13.58
C ASP A 325 28.94 18.73 13.29
N GLU A 326 28.91 19.46 12.16
CA GLU A 326 29.97 20.42 11.83
C GLU A 326 29.69 21.85 12.34
N THR A 327 28.49 22.13 12.85
CA THR A 327 28.09 23.48 13.28
C THR A 327 28.50 23.86 14.71
N GLU A 328 28.98 22.94 15.55
CA GLU A 328 29.39 23.27 16.93
C GLU A 328 30.88 23.66 17.11
N GLU A 329 31.78 23.34 16.18
CA GLU A 329 33.22 23.64 16.36
C GLU A 329 33.69 25.01 15.80
N GLY A 330 32.78 25.82 15.24
CA GLY A 330 33.13 27.04 14.50
C GLY A 330 33.14 28.38 15.24
N LYS A 331 32.77 28.45 16.53
CA LYS A 331 32.68 29.73 17.27
C LYS A 331 33.52 29.74 18.56
N ALA A 332 34.84 29.82 18.40
CA ALA A 332 35.72 30.37 19.45
C ALA A 332 36.62 31.47 18.84
N THR A 333 36.20 32.71 19.05
CA THR A 333 36.86 33.93 18.59
C THR A 333 38.22 34.16 19.25
N ASN A 334 39.20 34.50 18.40
CA ASN A 334 40.48 35.10 18.74
C ASN A 334 40.39 36.25 19.74
N SER A 335 41.11 36.15 20.86
CA SER A 335 41.72 37.32 21.51
C SER A 335 42.99 36.92 22.27
N ALA A 336 44.12 37.45 21.81
CA ALA A 336 45.44 37.25 22.38
C ALA A 336 45.72 38.26 23.50
N GLY A 337 46.38 37.82 24.59
CA GLY A 337 46.90 38.71 25.64
C GLY A 337 47.68 38.01 26.76
N HIS A 338 48.99 37.87 26.57
CA HIS A 338 50.10 37.62 27.54
C HIS A 338 49.88 38.22 28.97
N LYS A 339 50.45 37.77 30.10
CA LYS A 339 51.37 36.70 30.59
C LYS A 339 51.38 36.81 32.17
N PRO A 340 52.15 36.03 32.98
CA PRO A 340 51.67 35.37 34.21
C PRO A 340 52.35 35.84 35.53
N LYS A 341 52.00 35.21 36.67
CA LYS A 341 52.83 34.98 37.88
C LYS A 341 52.07 34.05 38.86
N GLN A 342 52.52 32.81 39.13
CA GLN A 342 53.49 32.34 40.16
C GLN A 342 52.96 32.32 41.61
N GLY A 343 53.16 31.18 42.29
CA GLY A 343 53.03 30.96 43.74
C GLY A 343 52.25 29.67 44.05
N GLU A 344 52.90 28.50 44.13
CA GLU A 344 53.48 27.89 45.34
C GLU A 344 52.46 27.06 46.15
N THR A 345 52.59 25.71 46.08
CA THR A 345 52.89 24.75 47.18
C THR A 345 51.82 24.65 48.27
N SER A 346 51.33 23.48 48.68
CA SER A 346 52.11 22.39 49.29
C SER A 346 51.23 21.14 49.57
N GLN A 347 51.84 19.94 49.49
CA GLN A 347 51.86 18.82 50.48
C GLN A 347 50.50 18.30 51.04
N GLU A 348 50.21 17.01 51.23
CA GLU A 348 50.96 15.83 51.70
C GLU A 348 50.00 14.63 51.49
N ALA A 349 50.41 13.52 50.87
CA ALA A 349 50.92 12.30 51.49
C ALA A 349 49.88 11.41 52.25
N ASN A 350 49.72 10.18 51.73
CA ASN A 350 50.00 8.88 52.38
C ASN A 350 48.86 7.88 52.65
N GLY A 351 49.15 6.62 52.26
CA GLY A 351 48.56 5.35 52.75
C GLY A 351 47.33 4.84 52.00
N GLY A 352 47.19 3.58 51.56
CA GLY A 352 47.97 2.35 51.70
C GLY A 352 47.03 1.12 51.64
N VAL A 353 47.53 0.00 51.10
CA VAL A 353 47.10 -1.42 51.31
C VAL A 353 46.00 -2.04 50.43
N ASP A 354 46.46 -2.75 49.40
CA ASP A 354 46.32 -4.17 49.04
C ASP A 354 45.09 -5.07 49.39
N GLN A 355 44.76 -5.88 48.35
CA GLN A 355 44.14 -7.23 48.25
C GLN A 355 42.60 -7.37 48.21
N VAL A 356 42.06 -7.97 47.13
CA VAL A 356 41.66 -9.41 47.02
C VAL A 356 41.40 -9.79 45.54
N ASP A 357 41.77 -11.04 45.21
CA ASP A 357 41.77 -11.78 43.93
C ASP A 357 40.41 -12.11 43.24
N GLN A 358 40.43 -12.02 41.89
CA GLN A 358 39.88 -12.91 40.82
C GLN A 358 38.35 -13.15 40.59
N PRO A 359 37.89 -13.63 39.39
CA PRO A 359 38.55 -13.78 38.06
C PRO A 359 37.75 -13.26 36.83
N ALA A 360 38.40 -13.37 35.68
CA ALA A 360 38.08 -12.96 34.31
C ALA A 360 36.72 -13.35 33.70
N THR A 361 36.18 -12.47 32.85
CA THR A 361 35.34 -12.82 31.67
C THR A 361 35.55 -11.82 30.52
N GLY A 362 35.91 -12.35 29.34
CA GLY A 362 35.55 -11.84 28.01
C GLY A 362 36.32 -10.64 27.43
N PRO A 363 36.87 -10.73 26.21
CA PRO A 363 37.44 -9.56 25.53
C PRO A 363 36.32 -8.59 25.13
N GLN A 364 36.38 -7.36 25.65
CA GLN A 364 35.61 -6.24 25.11
C GLN A 364 36.14 -5.95 23.70
N ILE A 365 35.32 -6.23 22.69
CA ILE A 365 35.50 -5.69 21.36
C ILE A 365 35.08 -4.23 21.47
N GLU A 366 36.06 -3.33 21.59
CA GLU A 366 35.86 -1.90 21.34
C GLU A 366 35.34 -1.75 19.91
N GLY A 367 34.03 -1.49 19.80
CA GLY A 367 33.40 -1.13 18.55
C GLY A 367 33.88 0.24 18.10
N ALA A 368 34.99 0.25 17.36
CA ALA A 368 35.35 1.38 16.53
C ALA A 368 34.21 1.63 15.55
N ARG A 369 33.35 2.61 15.85
CA ARG A 369 32.44 3.23 14.88
C ARG A 369 33.29 3.80 13.75
N LYS A 370 33.49 3.00 12.71
CA LYS A 370 33.96 3.51 11.42
C LYS A 370 32.79 4.28 10.83
N ASN A 371 32.92 5.61 10.75
CA ASN A 371 32.18 6.44 9.81
C ASN A 371 32.48 5.94 8.39
N SER A 372 31.72 4.95 7.92
CA SER A 372 31.58 4.75 6.48
C SER A 372 30.56 5.76 6.01
N SER A 373 31.01 6.81 5.32
CA SER A 373 30.11 7.61 4.48
C SER A 373 29.32 6.64 3.60
N SER A 374 28.03 6.47 3.85
CA SER A 374 27.14 5.77 2.94
C SER A 374 27.16 6.53 1.60
N VAL A 375 26.98 5.79 0.50
CA VAL A 375 26.84 6.40 -0.82
C VAL A 375 25.35 6.57 -1.05
N PRO A 376 24.82 7.79 -1.17
CA PRO A 376 23.41 8.01 -1.40
C PRO A 376 22.95 7.34 -2.70
N LEU A 377 21.78 6.72 -2.65
CA LEU A 377 21.19 5.99 -3.78
C LEU A 377 19.78 6.46 -4.04
N CYS A 378 19.29 6.21 -5.26
CA CYS A 378 17.88 6.32 -5.58
C CYS A 378 17.41 5.13 -6.41
N MET A 379 16.10 4.98 -6.46
CA MET A 379 15.39 4.22 -7.49
C MET A 379 14.17 5.03 -7.90
N GLY A 380 13.76 4.93 -9.15
CA GLY A 380 12.60 5.67 -9.61
C GLY A 380 12.03 5.14 -10.91
N GLU A 381 10.76 5.43 -11.12
CA GLU A 381 9.99 4.98 -12.26
C GLU A 381 8.95 6.01 -12.67
N LEU A 382 8.56 5.95 -13.94
CA LEU A 382 7.40 6.67 -14.48
C LEU A 382 6.21 5.73 -14.48
N ARG A 383 5.14 6.12 -13.78
CA ARG A 383 3.92 5.32 -13.59
C ARG A 383 2.73 5.94 -14.31
N HIS A 384 1.81 5.08 -14.74
CA HIS A 384 0.51 5.47 -15.28
C HIS A 384 -0.61 4.80 -14.47
N TRP A 385 -1.52 5.64 -14.00
CA TRP A 385 -2.59 5.30 -13.06
C TRP A 385 -3.94 5.48 -13.73
N THR A 386 -4.72 4.41 -13.83
CA THR A 386 -6.07 4.41 -14.43
C THR A 386 -7.04 3.62 -13.56
N ASN A 387 -8.34 3.67 -13.90
CA ASN A 387 -9.35 2.82 -13.24
C ASN A 387 -8.87 1.37 -13.15
N GLY A 388 -9.02 0.78 -11.96
CA GLY A 388 -8.56 -0.56 -11.64
C GLY A 388 -7.16 -0.64 -11.02
N HIS A 389 -6.33 0.40 -11.10
CA HIS A 389 -4.96 0.38 -10.55
C HIS A 389 -4.92 0.61 -9.03
N TYR A 390 -3.92 0.01 -8.36
CA TYR A 390 -3.69 0.10 -6.92
C TYR A 390 -2.30 -0.41 -6.50
N THR A 391 -1.92 -0.19 -5.25
CA THR A 391 -0.95 -1.02 -4.52
C THR A 391 -1.52 -1.45 -3.17
N LEU A 392 -0.96 -2.50 -2.58
CA LEU A 392 -1.33 -3.06 -1.29
C LEU A 392 -0.13 -3.13 -0.36
N VAL A 393 -0.39 -3.03 0.93
CA VAL A 393 0.56 -3.39 1.98
C VAL A 393 0.64 -4.91 2.04
N HIS A 394 1.86 -5.44 2.16
CA HIS A 394 2.07 -6.89 2.21
C HIS A 394 3.26 -7.27 3.10
N ASP A 395 3.22 -8.45 3.72
CA ASP A 395 4.15 -8.83 4.79
C ASP A 395 5.62 -8.98 4.33
N THR A 396 5.86 -9.13 3.03
CA THR A 396 7.21 -9.17 2.46
C THR A 396 7.73 -7.78 2.06
N GLN A 397 7.02 -6.71 2.42
CA GLN A 397 7.44 -5.34 2.16
C GLN A 397 8.58 -5.00 3.12
N MET A 398 9.74 -4.68 2.57
CA MET A 398 10.86 -4.19 3.36
C MET A 398 10.56 -2.76 3.79
N THR A 399 10.71 -2.48 5.08
CA THR A 399 10.69 -1.13 5.63
C THR A 399 12.11 -0.68 5.95
N GLU A 400 12.42 0.55 5.56
CA GLU A 400 13.74 1.16 5.72
C GLU A 400 13.56 2.69 5.68
N PHE A 401 14.50 3.40 6.29
CA PHE A 401 14.56 4.86 6.18
C PHE A 401 14.72 5.28 4.72
N ALA A 402 13.82 6.13 4.25
CA ALA A 402 13.80 6.55 2.86
C ALA A 402 13.01 7.84 2.67
N LEU A 403 13.45 8.65 1.70
CA LEU A 403 12.71 9.82 1.23
C LEU A 403 11.94 9.46 -0.04
N ASP A 404 10.62 9.45 0.05
CA ASP A 404 9.75 9.30 -1.11
C ASP A 404 9.55 10.64 -1.80
N LEU A 405 9.60 10.63 -3.14
CA LEU A 405 9.31 11.77 -4.00
C LEU A 405 8.22 11.35 -5.00
N LEU A 406 7.11 12.08 -4.99
CA LEU A 406 6.00 11.88 -5.92
C LEU A 406 5.76 13.17 -6.71
N PHE A 407 5.93 13.13 -8.03
CA PHE A 407 5.67 14.26 -8.90
C PHE A 407 4.54 13.94 -9.89
N PHE A 408 3.39 14.60 -9.75
CA PHE A 408 2.18 14.28 -10.49
C PHE A 408 2.00 15.09 -11.77
N CYS A 409 1.53 14.43 -12.83
CA CYS A 409 1.30 15.01 -14.16
C CYS A 409 -0.09 14.61 -14.70
N GLY A 410 -0.82 15.57 -15.25
CA GLY A 410 -2.06 15.32 -15.99
C GLY A 410 -3.25 14.91 -15.11
N CYS A 411 -3.24 15.28 -13.83
CA CYS A 411 -4.30 15.04 -12.86
C CYS A 411 -5.05 16.33 -12.49
N GLU A 412 -5.30 17.23 -13.46
CA GLU A 412 -6.11 18.43 -13.23
C GLU A 412 -7.52 18.03 -12.74
N ASP A 413 -7.99 18.68 -11.67
CA ASP A 413 -9.30 18.41 -11.04
C ASP A 413 -9.51 16.94 -10.63
N TRP A 414 -8.45 16.22 -10.26
CA TRP A 414 -8.58 14.85 -9.74
C TRP A 414 -9.21 14.85 -8.34
N ASP A 415 -10.32 14.13 -8.20
CA ASP A 415 -11.05 14.04 -6.93
C ASP A 415 -10.52 12.88 -6.08
N ALA A 416 -10.39 13.09 -4.76
CA ALA A 416 -10.00 12.05 -3.82
C ALA A 416 -11.00 10.88 -3.80
N GLU A 417 -12.28 11.11 -4.11
CA GLU A 417 -13.31 10.07 -4.24
C GLU A 417 -13.02 9.07 -5.36
N TYR A 418 -12.19 9.43 -6.34
CA TYR A 418 -11.75 8.54 -7.41
C TYR A 418 -10.75 7.49 -6.93
N GLY A 419 -10.12 7.69 -5.77
CA GLY A 419 -8.94 6.94 -5.33
C GLY A 419 -7.66 7.48 -5.98
N GLY A 420 -6.61 6.66 -6.05
CA GLY A 420 -5.33 7.03 -6.66
C GLY A 420 -4.43 7.91 -5.78
N PHE A 421 -4.92 8.34 -4.62
CA PHE A 421 -4.09 9.00 -3.60
C PHE A 421 -3.13 7.99 -2.94
N THR A 422 -1.97 8.48 -2.52
CA THR A 422 -1.01 7.70 -1.73
C THR A 422 -1.28 7.94 -0.25
N SER A 423 -1.59 6.89 0.49
CA SER A 423 -1.77 6.93 1.95
C SER A 423 -0.55 6.32 2.62
N TYR A 424 -0.11 6.94 3.71
CA TYR A 424 0.95 6.47 4.60
C TYR A 424 0.32 6.08 5.95
N ILE A 425 0.69 4.91 6.46
CA ILE A 425 0.09 4.32 7.66
C ILE A 425 1.17 3.81 8.61
N ALA A 426 0.86 3.80 9.90
CA ALA A 426 1.70 3.16 10.91
C ALA A 426 1.60 1.63 10.81
N LYS A 427 2.74 0.95 10.91
CA LYS A 427 2.83 -0.50 10.77
C LYS A 427 2.15 -1.21 11.94
N GLY A 428 1.18 -2.06 11.61
CA GLY A 428 0.43 -2.83 12.60
C GLY A 428 -0.68 -2.03 13.30
N GLU A 429 -0.98 -0.82 12.83
CA GLU A 429 -2.03 0.04 13.35
C GLU A 429 -3.03 0.41 12.26
N ASP A 430 -4.24 0.81 12.66
CA ASP A 430 -5.29 1.31 11.76
C ASP A 430 -5.18 2.84 11.54
N GLU A 431 -4.07 3.45 11.96
CA GLU A 431 -3.86 4.91 11.91
C GLU A 431 -3.26 5.35 10.56
N GLU A 432 -4.02 6.18 9.84
CA GLU A 432 -3.53 6.91 8.67
C GLU A 432 -2.75 8.15 9.12
N LEU A 433 -1.47 8.20 8.76
CA LEU A 433 -0.54 9.27 9.12
C LEU A 433 -0.64 10.45 8.15
N LEU A 434 -0.74 10.15 6.85
CA LEU A 434 -0.71 11.15 5.78
C LEU A 434 -1.41 10.63 4.52
N THR A 435 -2.14 11.50 3.84
CA THR A 435 -2.69 11.24 2.50
C THR A 435 -2.18 12.29 1.51
N VAL A 436 -1.54 11.84 0.44
CA VAL A 436 -1.07 12.65 -0.70
C VAL A 436 -2.02 12.48 -1.87
N ILE A 437 -2.81 13.51 -2.17
CA ILE A 437 -3.76 13.54 -3.28
C ILE A 437 -3.02 13.99 -4.56
N PRO A 438 -3.24 13.36 -5.73
CA PRO A 438 -2.63 13.78 -6.98
C PRO A 438 -3.00 15.23 -7.35
N GLU A 439 -2.02 16.12 -7.38
CA GLU A 439 -2.19 17.53 -7.78
C GLU A 439 -1.17 17.88 -8.87
N ASN A 440 -1.66 18.41 -10.00
CA ASN A 440 -0.82 18.62 -11.18
C ASN A 440 0.35 19.58 -10.89
N ASN A 441 1.56 19.23 -11.35
CA ASN A 441 2.79 19.98 -11.12
C ASN A 441 3.15 20.19 -9.65
N CYS A 442 2.71 19.29 -8.77
CA CYS A 442 3.08 19.29 -7.37
C CYS A 442 4.09 18.16 -7.08
N LEU A 443 5.12 18.50 -6.32
CA LEU A 443 6.11 17.56 -5.80
C LEU A 443 5.80 17.30 -4.32
N ALA A 444 5.41 16.07 -3.98
CA ALA A 444 5.32 15.65 -2.59
C ALA A 444 6.63 14.98 -2.18
N LEU A 445 7.18 15.39 -1.03
CA LEU A 445 8.28 14.72 -0.36
C LEU A 445 7.77 14.16 0.96
N VAL A 446 8.06 12.90 1.25
CA VAL A 446 7.65 12.25 2.50
C VAL A 446 8.78 11.37 3.00
N TYR A 447 9.26 11.62 4.21
CA TYR A 447 10.26 10.79 4.85
C TYR A 447 9.58 9.65 5.61
N ARG A 448 10.00 8.42 5.36
CA ARG A 448 9.51 7.22 6.04
C ARG A 448 10.59 6.64 6.93
N ASP A 449 10.17 6.11 8.07
CA ASP A 449 10.98 5.26 8.93
C ASP A 449 10.69 3.76 8.70
N THR A 450 11.19 2.89 9.59
CA THR A 450 10.99 1.44 9.51
C THR A 450 9.60 0.98 9.95
N GLU A 451 8.79 1.85 10.54
CA GLU A 451 7.43 1.55 11.01
C GLU A 451 6.37 2.25 10.15
N THR A 452 6.76 2.92 9.08
CA THR A 452 5.86 3.57 8.14
C THR A 452 5.70 2.76 6.85
N LEU A 453 4.46 2.47 6.50
CA LEU A 453 4.07 1.80 5.26
C LEU A 453 3.31 2.78 4.37
N LYS A 454 3.18 2.45 3.08
CA LYS A 454 2.38 3.24 2.14
C LYS A 454 1.68 2.38 1.11
N PHE A 455 0.60 2.91 0.55
CA PHE A 455 -0.09 2.33 -0.58
C PHE A 455 -0.78 3.39 -1.44
N VAL A 456 -1.03 3.06 -2.71
CA VAL A 456 -1.89 3.85 -3.61
C VAL A 456 -3.28 3.24 -3.62
N LYS A 457 -4.28 4.00 -3.15
CA LYS A 457 -5.66 3.53 -3.05
C LYS A 457 -6.21 3.18 -4.44
N TYR A 458 -6.98 2.08 -4.50
CA TYR A 458 -7.70 1.65 -5.70
C TYR A 458 -8.44 2.77 -6.43
N ILE A 459 -8.16 2.90 -7.73
CA ILE A 459 -8.83 3.88 -8.59
C ILE A 459 -10.15 3.31 -9.10
N ASN A 460 -11.26 3.81 -8.59
CA ASN A 460 -12.59 3.29 -8.87
C ASN A 460 -13.23 3.92 -10.11
N HIS A 461 -14.40 3.41 -10.51
CA HIS A 461 -15.10 3.72 -11.74
C HIS A 461 -15.58 5.18 -11.82
N ARG A 462 -15.69 5.89 -10.69
CA ARG A 462 -15.98 7.34 -10.71
C ARG A 462 -14.89 8.14 -11.39
N SER A 463 -13.65 7.64 -11.43
CA SER A 463 -12.56 8.26 -12.20
C SER A 463 -12.88 8.42 -13.69
N LEU A 464 -13.85 7.68 -14.24
CA LEU A 464 -14.28 7.88 -15.63
C LEU A 464 -15.03 9.21 -15.86
N GLU A 465 -15.51 9.87 -14.79
CA GLU A 465 -16.03 11.25 -14.86
C GLU A 465 -14.92 12.25 -15.23
N HIS A 466 -13.69 12.04 -14.74
CA HIS A 466 -12.52 12.83 -15.11
C HIS A 466 -12.27 12.80 -16.62
N VAL A 467 -12.35 11.61 -17.23
CA VAL A 467 -12.14 11.39 -18.66
C VAL A 467 -13.16 12.16 -19.51
N LYS A 468 -14.42 12.22 -19.07
CA LYS A 468 -15.50 12.95 -19.77
C LYS A 468 -15.22 14.46 -19.82
N ASN A 469 -14.62 15.00 -18.76
CA ASN A 469 -14.34 16.42 -18.64
C ASN A 469 -13.06 16.84 -19.40
N HIS A 470 -12.11 15.92 -19.59
CA HIS A 470 -10.76 16.21 -20.12
C HIS A 470 -10.44 15.58 -21.48
N GLN A 471 -11.47 15.27 -22.29
CA GLN A 471 -11.40 14.85 -23.71
C GLN A 471 -10.11 14.09 -24.10
N SER A 472 -9.95 12.85 -23.60
CA SER A 472 -8.96 11.79 -23.96
C SER A 472 -7.97 11.34 -22.87
N ARG A 473 -7.91 11.98 -21.71
CA ARG A 473 -7.01 11.55 -20.62
C ARG A 473 -7.65 10.44 -19.78
N ALA A 474 -7.19 9.21 -19.95
CA ALA A 474 -7.51 8.11 -19.05
C ALA A 474 -6.54 8.13 -17.86
N GLY A 475 -7.00 8.63 -16.71
CA GLY A 475 -6.22 8.66 -15.48
C GLY A 475 -5.13 9.73 -15.44
N PHE A 476 -4.02 9.46 -14.74
CA PHE A 476 -2.90 10.39 -14.56
C PHE A 476 -1.55 9.68 -14.52
N TRP A 477 -0.46 10.44 -14.55
CA TRP A 477 0.91 9.93 -14.44
C TRP A 477 1.62 10.50 -13.23
N ASP A 478 2.61 9.77 -12.74
CA ASP A 478 3.58 10.33 -11.81
C ASP A 478 4.99 9.83 -12.08
N PHE A 479 5.96 10.63 -11.65
CA PHE A 479 7.33 10.18 -11.44
C PHE A 479 7.46 9.86 -9.95
N SER A 480 7.68 8.59 -9.64
CA SER A 480 7.81 8.09 -8.28
C SER A 480 9.25 7.67 -8.03
N PHE A 481 9.91 8.38 -7.11
CA PHE A 481 11.29 8.13 -6.71
C PHE A 481 11.39 7.85 -5.22
N VAL A 482 12.41 7.10 -4.85
CA VAL A 482 12.80 6.83 -3.47
C VAL A 482 14.30 7.07 -3.35
N TYR A 483 14.70 7.89 -2.39
CA TYR A 483 16.10 8.23 -2.10
C TYR A 483 16.52 7.68 -0.74
N TYR A 484 17.80 7.30 -0.65
CA TYR A 484 18.42 6.67 0.50
C TYR A 484 19.75 7.37 0.81
N GLU A 485 20.04 7.62 2.09
CA GLU A 485 21.31 8.21 2.57
C GLU A 485 22.55 7.33 2.39
#